data_AF-A0A2T8IFZ0-F1
#
_entry.id   AF-A0A2T8IFZ0-F1
#
_cell.length_a   1.000
_cell.length_b   1.000
_cell.length_c   1.000
_cell.angle_alpha   90.00
_cell.angle_beta   90.00
_cell.angle_gamma   90.00
#
_symmetry.space_group_name_H-M   'P 1'
#
loop_
_entity.id
_entity.type
_entity.pdbx_description
1 polymer ?
#
loop_
_entity_poly.entity_id
_entity_poly.type
_entity_poly.pdbx_seq_one_letter_code
_entity_poly.pdbx_strand_id
1 'polypeptide(L)'
;MFDRNKYKFFSYFYFMIDQYKHKQLQIGLVSPQQIRAWAKKILPNGEVVGEVTRPSTFYYKTDKPEKDGLFCERIFGPIKSGICACGNSRVSVAENEDERFCQKCGVEFVDSRIRRYQMGYIKLACPVTHVWYFKGLPSYIANLLDKPLKKLEGLVYGDFSFARPSAKKPTFL
;
A
#
# COMPACT_ATOMS: atom_id res chain seq x y z
N MET A 1 -37.24 14.45 31.27
CA MET A 1 -37.04 13.03 30.93
C MET A 1 -36.88 12.94 29.42
N PHE A 2 -35.67 13.25 28.91
CA PHE A 2 -35.39 13.24 27.47
C PHE A 2 -34.92 11.85 27.06
N ASP A 3 -35.63 11.29 26.09
CA ASP A 3 -35.57 9.89 25.68
C ASP A 3 -34.24 9.56 24.99
N ARG A 4 -33.31 8.94 25.73
CA ARG A 4 -31.98 8.51 25.24
C ARG A 4 -32.04 7.37 24.22
N ASN A 5 -33.23 6.80 23.95
CA ASN A 5 -33.41 5.69 23.02
C ASN A 5 -33.50 6.10 21.54
N LYS A 6 -33.88 7.34 21.21
CA LYS A 6 -33.96 7.78 19.80
C LYS A 6 -32.59 7.89 19.12
N TYR A 7 -31.55 8.29 19.85
CA TYR A 7 -30.18 8.44 19.31
C TYR A 7 -29.47 7.09 19.11
N LYS A 8 -29.82 6.06 19.89
CA LYS A 8 -29.34 4.69 19.65
C LYS A 8 -29.98 4.06 18.41
N PHE A 9 -31.26 4.34 18.18
CA PHE A 9 -31.98 3.84 17.00
C PHE A 9 -31.42 4.43 15.69
N PHE A 10 -31.08 5.72 15.67
CA PHE A 10 -30.50 6.38 14.50
C PHE A 10 -29.06 5.92 14.20
N SER A 11 -28.27 5.60 15.24
CA SER A 11 -26.91 5.07 15.07
C SER A 11 -26.88 3.65 14.54
N TYR A 12 -27.85 2.80 14.91
CA TYR A 12 -27.95 1.45 14.36
C TYR A 12 -28.41 1.43 12.90
N PHE A 13 -29.18 2.45 12.48
CA PHE A 13 -29.70 2.55 11.11
C PHE A 13 -28.60 2.87 10.08
N TYR A 14 -27.58 3.66 10.44
CA TYR A 14 -26.46 3.98 9.54
C TYR A 14 -25.46 2.82 9.38
N PHE A 15 -25.38 1.92 10.36
CA PHE A 15 -24.54 0.71 10.27
C PHE A 15 -25.22 -0.41 9.46
N MET A 16 -26.50 -0.23 9.09
CA MET A 16 -27.32 -1.18 8.34
C MET A 16 -27.55 -0.80 6.87
N ILE A 17 -26.76 0.10 6.28
CA ILE A 17 -26.84 0.46 4.85
C ILE A 17 -25.51 0.21 4.12
N ASP A 18 -25.06 -1.04 4.10
CA ASP A 18 -24.21 -1.50 2.99
C ASP A 18 -24.47 -2.97 2.62
N GLN A 19 -25.70 -3.43 2.83
CA GLN A 19 -26.09 -4.76 2.38
C GLN A 19 -26.43 -4.69 0.89
N TYR A 20 -25.46 -5.06 0.05
CA TYR A 20 -25.60 -5.44 -1.37
C TYR A 20 -25.72 -4.30 -2.40
N LYS A 21 -24.81 -3.30 -2.37
CA LYS A 21 -24.70 -2.35 -3.49
C LYS A 21 -23.99 -2.92 -4.73
N HIS A 22 -23.23 -3.99 -4.58
CA HIS A 22 -22.41 -4.57 -5.64
C HIS A 22 -23.02 -5.84 -6.20
N LYS A 23 -23.30 -5.86 -7.52
CA LYS A 23 -23.88 -7.01 -8.23
C LYS A 23 -22.87 -8.13 -8.52
N GLN A 24 -21.58 -7.80 -8.57
CA GLN A 24 -20.50 -8.74 -8.89
C GLN A 24 -19.20 -8.32 -8.19
N LEU A 25 -18.39 -9.31 -7.84
CA LEU A 25 -17.02 -9.14 -7.36
C LEU A 25 -16.08 -9.68 -8.43
N GLN A 26 -15.12 -8.85 -8.86
CA GLN A 26 -14.11 -9.24 -9.83
C GLN A 26 -12.75 -9.32 -9.16
N ILE A 27 -11.98 -10.35 -9.49
CA ILE A 27 -10.62 -10.57 -9.02
C ILE A 27 -9.74 -10.70 -10.26
N GLY A 28 -8.59 -10.04 -10.26
CA GLY A 28 -7.69 -10.02 -11.40
C GLY A 28 -6.26 -9.70 -11.02
N LEU A 29 -5.36 -9.83 -11.99
CA LEU A 29 -3.97 -9.44 -11.85
C LEU A 29 -3.84 -7.92 -11.74
N VAL A 30 -2.88 -7.47 -10.94
CA VAL A 30 -2.63 -6.06 -10.70
C VAL A 30 -1.31 -5.66 -11.37
N SER A 31 -1.35 -4.61 -12.19
CA SER A 31 -0.15 -4.07 -12.82
C SER A 31 0.72 -3.31 -11.80
N PRO A 32 2.05 -3.21 -11.98
CA PRO A 32 2.91 -2.42 -11.11
C PRO A 32 2.48 -0.94 -11.02
N GLN A 33 1.93 -0.39 -12.11
CA GLN A 33 1.39 0.97 -12.14
C GLN A 33 0.16 1.11 -11.23
N GLN A 34 -0.72 0.10 -11.21
CA GLN A 34 -1.92 0.09 -10.39
C GLN A 34 -1.59 -0.08 -8.90
N ILE A 35 -0.60 -0.91 -8.53
CA ILE A 35 -0.10 -1.00 -7.14
C ILE A 35 0.36 0.38 -6.66
N ARG A 36 1.13 1.09 -7.49
CA ARG A 36 1.58 2.45 -7.17
C ARG A 36 0.39 3.40 -7.05
N ALA A 37 -0.60 3.32 -7.95
CA ALA A 37 -1.77 4.20 -7.91
C ALA A 37 -2.59 4.05 -6.62
N TRP A 38 -2.69 2.85 -6.06
CA TRP A 38 -3.40 2.61 -4.80
C TRP A 38 -2.68 3.16 -3.56
N ALA A 39 -1.35 3.15 -3.57
CA ALA A 39 -0.55 3.54 -2.42
C ALA A 39 -0.03 4.98 -2.49
N LYS A 40 0.06 5.56 -3.70
CA LYS A 40 0.62 6.89 -3.93
C LYS A 40 -0.34 7.98 -3.44
N LYS A 41 0.21 8.94 -2.71
CA LYS A 41 -0.45 10.19 -2.35
C LYS A 41 0.45 11.37 -2.71
N ILE A 42 -0.18 12.50 -2.98
CA ILE A 42 0.49 13.76 -3.28
C ILE A 42 0.20 14.69 -2.11
N LEU A 43 1.26 15.13 -1.44
CA LEU A 43 1.19 16.12 -0.37
C LEU A 43 1.04 17.53 -0.97
N PRO A 44 0.56 18.52 -0.19
CA PRO A 44 0.40 19.90 -0.67
C PRO A 44 1.71 20.56 -1.12
N ASN A 45 2.86 20.08 -0.63
CA ASN A 45 4.19 20.51 -1.08
C ASN A 45 4.61 19.90 -2.44
N GLY A 46 3.76 19.09 -3.08
CA GLY A 46 4.07 18.35 -4.31
C GLY A 46 4.87 17.06 -4.11
N GLU A 47 5.22 16.72 -2.87
CA GLU A 47 5.96 15.48 -2.57
C GLU A 47 5.06 14.26 -2.74
N VAL A 48 5.61 13.24 -3.41
CA VAL A 48 4.96 11.96 -3.59
C VAL A 48 5.29 11.07 -2.39
N VAL A 49 4.25 10.60 -1.69
CA VAL A 49 4.36 9.69 -0.55
C VAL A 49 3.67 8.37 -0.87
N GLY A 50 4.12 7.28 -0.26
CA GLY A 50 3.54 5.94 -0.40
C GLY A 50 4.59 4.83 -0.48
N GLU A 51 5.82 5.21 -0.83
CA GLU A 51 6.96 4.29 -0.87
C GLU A 51 7.56 4.10 0.52
N VAL A 52 7.70 2.84 0.95
CA VAL A 52 8.48 2.48 2.14
C VAL A 52 9.92 2.26 1.70
N THR A 53 10.83 3.09 2.21
CA THR A 53 12.25 3.07 1.81
C THR A 53 13.13 2.48 2.89
N ARG A 54 12.76 2.64 4.17
CA ARG A 54 13.53 2.15 5.30
C ARG A 54 12.90 0.88 5.87
N PRO A 55 13.70 -0.11 6.31
CA PRO A 55 13.20 -1.29 6.99
C PRO A 55 12.81 -1.02 8.46
N SER A 56 13.05 0.19 8.95
CA SER A 56 12.83 0.54 10.35
C SER A 56 11.35 0.61 10.72
N THR A 57 11.07 0.29 11.98
CA THR A 57 9.71 0.17 12.53
C THR A 57 9.42 1.32 13.50
N PHE A 58 9.86 1.18 14.75
CA PHE A 58 9.70 2.14 15.83
C PHE A 58 11.05 2.49 16.43
N TYR A 59 11.19 3.73 16.86
CA TYR A 59 12.39 4.16 17.57
C TYR A 59 12.36 3.64 19.01
N TYR A 60 13.40 2.91 19.41
CA TYR A 60 13.47 2.15 20.67
C TYR A 60 13.19 2.95 21.95
N LYS A 61 13.52 4.25 22.01
CA LYS A 61 13.27 5.08 23.21
C LYS A 61 11.89 5.73 23.25
N THR A 62 11.37 6.12 22.09
CA THR A 62 10.19 6.99 22.01
C THR A 62 8.93 6.23 21.60
N ASP A 63 9.08 4.98 21.16
CA ASP A 63 8.02 4.15 20.57
C ASP A 63 7.29 4.86 19.42
N LYS A 64 7.95 5.83 18.80
CA LYS A 64 7.42 6.57 17.65
C LYS A 64 7.83 5.86 16.36
N PRO A 65 6.92 5.72 15.39
CA PRO A 65 7.22 5.10 14.12
C PRO A 65 8.26 5.94 13.38
N GLU A 66 9.21 5.27 12.74
CA GLU A 66 10.23 5.97 11.97
C GLU A 66 9.66 6.54 10.66
N LYS A 67 10.23 7.68 10.22
CA LYS A 67 9.87 8.30 8.96
C LYS A 67 10.30 7.39 7.80
N ASP A 68 9.40 7.19 6.84
CA ASP A 68 9.58 6.34 5.65
C ASP A 68 9.84 4.85 5.96
N GLY A 69 9.59 4.44 7.20
CA GLY A 69 9.61 3.06 7.66
C GLY A 69 8.27 2.33 7.50
N LEU A 70 8.22 1.10 7.99
CA LEU A 70 7.07 0.19 7.83
C LEU A 70 5.78 0.69 8.50
N PHE A 71 5.87 1.59 9.48
CA PHE A 71 4.72 2.12 10.22
C PHE A 71 4.57 3.64 10.10
N CYS A 72 5.23 4.25 9.11
CA CYS A 72 5.27 5.69 8.92
C CYS A 72 3.85 6.31 8.87
N GLU A 73 3.59 7.27 9.75
CA GLU A 73 2.29 7.97 9.82
C GLU A 73 1.96 8.77 8.56
N ARG A 74 2.98 9.20 7.81
CA ARG A 74 2.81 9.93 6.55
C ARG A 74 2.23 9.04 5.44
N ILE A 75 2.59 7.76 5.45
CA ILE A 75 2.15 6.77 4.46
C ILE A 75 0.79 6.20 4.87
N PHE A 76 0.71 5.66 6.08
CA PHE A 76 -0.44 4.87 6.53
C PHE A 76 -1.50 5.68 7.31
N GLY A 77 -1.18 6.91 7.73
CA GLY A 77 -2.05 7.76 8.54
C GLY A 77 -1.66 7.82 10.02
N PRO A 78 -2.31 8.72 10.78
CA PRO A 78 -1.93 9.05 12.16
C PRO A 78 -2.20 7.90 13.14
N ILE A 79 -1.41 7.81 14.21
CA ILE A 79 -1.63 6.83 15.29
C ILE A 79 -2.89 7.17 16.08
N LYS A 80 -3.08 8.46 16.39
CA LYS A 80 -4.22 8.97 17.15
C LYS A 80 -5.09 9.84 16.24
N SER A 81 -6.40 9.65 16.30
CA SER A 81 -7.34 10.39 15.45
C SER A 81 -7.19 11.90 15.63
N GLY A 82 -7.00 12.62 14.54
CA GLY A 82 -6.91 14.08 14.52
C GLY A 82 -5.61 14.68 15.10
N ILE A 83 -4.61 13.85 15.45
CA ILE A 83 -3.30 14.28 15.97
C ILE A 83 -2.21 13.85 15.01
N CYS A 84 -1.34 14.76 14.60
CA CYS A 84 -0.20 14.45 13.73
C CYS A 84 1.01 13.94 14.54
N ALA A 85 2.04 13.42 13.85
CA ALA A 85 3.27 12.92 14.49
C ALA A 85 4.02 13.96 15.36
N CYS A 86 3.85 15.26 15.06
CA CYS A 86 4.42 16.35 15.87
C CYS A 86 3.66 16.61 17.19
N GLY A 87 2.47 16.04 17.36
CA GLY A 87 1.57 16.29 18.50
C GLY A 87 0.58 17.43 18.28
N ASN A 88 0.59 18.08 17.12
CA ASN A 88 -0.38 19.12 16.80
C ASN A 88 -1.71 18.50 16.37
N SER A 89 -2.82 19.18 16.67
CA SER A 89 -4.16 18.81 16.21
C SER A 89 -4.67 19.82 15.18
N ARG A 90 -5.70 19.44 14.43
CA ARG A 90 -6.31 20.34 13.42
C ARG A 90 -6.80 21.66 14.03
N VAL A 91 -7.30 21.63 15.27
CA VAL A 91 -7.81 22.82 15.99
C VAL A 91 -6.67 23.76 16.39
N SER A 92 -5.49 23.22 16.73
CA SER A 92 -4.34 24.03 17.16
C SER A 92 -3.56 24.64 16.00
N VAL A 93 -3.75 24.15 14.76
CA VAL A 93 -3.09 24.64 13.53
C VAL A 93 -4.06 25.45 12.67
N ALA A 94 -5.26 25.75 13.19
CA ALA A 94 -6.33 26.45 12.50
C ALA A 94 -6.01 27.95 12.29
N GLU A 95 -5.08 28.25 11.39
CA GLU A 95 -4.98 29.55 10.73
C GLU A 95 -5.49 29.48 9.28
N ASN A 96 -5.55 28.28 8.68
CA ASN A 96 -6.10 28.06 7.34
C ASN A 96 -7.06 26.86 7.35
N GLU A 97 -8.34 27.06 7.01
CA GLU A 97 -9.40 26.03 7.06
C GLU A 97 -9.17 24.82 6.12
N ASP A 98 -8.25 24.95 5.16
CA ASP A 98 -8.09 24.02 4.03
C ASP A 98 -6.96 22.99 4.15
N GLU A 99 -6.11 23.06 5.18
CA GLU A 99 -4.95 22.17 5.26
C GLU A 99 -5.29 20.84 5.95
N ARG A 100 -5.61 19.84 5.11
CA ARG A 100 -5.79 18.43 5.53
C ARG A 100 -4.51 17.77 6.06
N PHE A 101 -3.34 18.34 5.76
CA PHE A 101 -2.04 17.79 6.13
C PHE A 101 -1.28 18.76 7.04
N CYS A 102 -0.50 18.23 7.97
CA CYS A 102 0.40 19.05 8.77
C CYS A 102 1.59 19.55 7.93
N GLN A 103 1.83 20.87 7.87
CA GLN A 103 2.96 21.44 7.11
C GLN A 103 4.35 20.93 7.57
N LYS A 104 4.50 20.59 8.87
CA LYS A 104 5.78 20.16 9.44
C LYS A 104 6.11 18.69 9.17
N CYS A 105 5.15 17.78 9.41
CA CYS A 105 5.38 16.34 9.29
C CYS A 105 4.71 15.68 8.07
N GLY A 106 3.81 16.37 7.37
CA GLY A 106 3.05 15.85 6.23
C GLY A 106 2.01 14.79 6.60
N VAL A 107 1.73 14.55 7.89
CA VAL A 107 0.70 13.60 8.33
C VAL A 107 -0.68 14.22 8.16
N GLU A 108 -1.61 13.43 7.64
CA GLU A 108 -2.99 13.82 7.40
C GLU A 108 -3.79 13.84 8.72
N PHE A 109 -4.60 14.88 8.93
CA PHE A 109 -5.50 15.00 10.09
C PHE A 109 -6.79 14.19 9.87
N VAL A 110 -6.68 12.87 10.02
CA VAL A 110 -7.79 11.91 9.83
C VAL A 110 -7.92 10.98 11.04
N ASP A 111 -8.97 10.15 11.02
CA ASP A 111 -9.16 9.09 12.01
C ASP A 111 -8.09 7.99 11.84
N SER A 112 -7.57 7.47 12.95
CA SER A 112 -6.53 6.43 12.92
C SER A 112 -7.00 5.11 12.30
N ARG A 113 -8.32 4.91 12.14
CA ARG A 113 -8.91 3.78 11.39
C ARG A 113 -8.40 3.69 9.96
N ILE A 114 -7.98 4.80 9.35
CA ILE A 114 -7.49 4.83 7.97
C ILE A 114 -6.26 3.93 7.75
N ARG A 115 -5.47 3.69 8.81
CA ARG A 115 -4.29 2.79 8.81
C ARG A 115 -4.62 1.35 8.43
N ARG A 116 -5.89 0.94 8.52
CA ARG A 116 -6.37 -0.40 8.13
C ARG A 116 -6.63 -0.53 6.63
N TYR A 117 -6.80 0.59 5.94
CA TYR A 117 -7.22 0.62 4.54
C TYR A 117 -6.16 1.23 3.61
N GLN A 118 -5.26 2.05 4.13
CA GLN A 118 -4.20 2.66 3.33
C GLN A 118 -3.09 1.66 3.02
N MET A 119 -2.75 1.59 1.74
CA MET A 119 -1.69 0.72 1.22
C MET A 119 -0.39 1.50 1.11
N GLY A 120 0.73 0.81 1.36
CA GLY A 120 2.08 1.25 1.00
C GLY A 120 2.64 0.37 -0.12
N TYR A 121 3.73 0.81 -0.75
CA TYR A 121 4.44 -0.02 -1.72
C TYR A 121 5.96 0.06 -1.53
N ILE A 122 6.66 -0.94 -2.06
CA ILE A 122 8.13 -0.96 -2.11
C ILE A 122 8.52 -1.00 -3.57
N LYS A 123 9.40 -0.08 -3.99
CA LYS A 123 9.96 -0.11 -5.34
C LYS A 123 11.14 -1.07 -5.37
N LEU A 124 10.94 -2.21 -6.02
CA LEU A 124 12.01 -3.19 -6.22
C LEU A 124 13.03 -2.66 -7.23
N ALA A 125 14.32 -2.88 -6.97
CA ALA A 125 15.41 -2.56 -7.89
C ALA A 125 15.39 -3.46 -9.13
N CYS A 126 15.00 -4.73 -8.95
CA CYS A 126 14.88 -5.74 -10.01
C CYS A 126 13.46 -6.31 -10.03
N PRO A 127 12.96 -6.73 -11.21
CA PRO A 127 11.68 -7.43 -11.29
C PRO A 127 11.76 -8.79 -10.59
N VAL A 128 10.70 -9.16 -9.87
CA VAL A 128 10.59 -10.42 -9.14
C VAL A 128 9.33 -11.16 -9.61
N THR A 129 9.42 -12.48 -9.75
CA THR A 129 8.27 -13.32 -10.07
C THR A 129 7.43 -13.59 -8.84
N HIS A 130 6.12 -13.44 -8.95
CA HIS A 130 5.21 -13.77 -7.86
C HIS A 130 5.10 -15.29 -7.69
N VAL A 131 5.37 -15.78 -6.47
CA VAL A 131 5.53 -17.22 -6.17
C VAL A 131 4.30 -18.03 -6.56
N TRP A 132 3.08 -17.52 -6.38
CA TRP A 132 1.85 -18.25 -6.72
C TRP A 132 1.74 -18.62 -8.20
N TYR A 133 2.20 -17.75 -9.11
CA TYR A 133 2.14 -18.03 -10.55
C TYR A 133 3.33 -18.85 -11.05
N PHE A 134 4.37 -18.97 -10.22
CA PHE A 134 5.61 -19.65 -10.55
C PHE A 134 5.68 -21.07 -9.97
N LYS A 135 5.60 -21.21 -8.64
CA LYS A 135 5.70 -22.49 -7.92
C LYS A 135 4.37 -23.21 -7.74
N GLY A 136 3.24 -22.51 -7.97
CA GLY A 136 1.92 -23.15 -7.96
C GLY A 136 1.84 -24.26 -9.02
N LEU A 137 1.17 -25.36 -8.70
CA LEU A 137 0.94 -26.46 -9.64
C LEU A 137 -0.53 -26.43 -10.11
N PRO A 138 -0.80 -26.41 -11.43
CA PRO A 138 0.16 -26.26 -12.53
C PRO A 138 0.76 -24.84 -12.55
N SER A 139 2.02 -24.73 -13.00
CA SER A 139 2.71 -23.43 -13.05
C SER A 139 2.21 -22.61 -14.23
N TYR A 140 1.48 -21.53 -13.93
CA TYR A 140 0.92 -20.63 -14.94
C TYR A 140 2.00 -20.03 -15.85
N ILE A 141 3.13 -19.62 -15.28
CA ILE A 141 4.25 -19.05 -16.06
C ILE A 141 4.92 -20.12 -16.93
N ALA A 142 5.13 -21.34 -16.39
CA ALA A 142 5.74 -22.42 -17.15
C ALA A 142 4.89 -22.85 -18.34
N ASN A 143 3.58 -22.96 -18.11
CA ASN A 143 2.61 -23.30 -19.16
C ASN A 143 2.54 -22.20 -20.22
N LEU A 144 2.53 -20.93 -19.82
CA LEU A 144 2.49 -19.79 -20.76
C LEU A 144 3.74 -19.74 -21.66
N LEU A 145 4.90 -20.11 -21.12
CA LEU A 145 6.17 -20.09 -21.86
C LEU A 145 6.50 -21.40 -22.58
N ASP A 146 5.67 -22.43 -22.42
CA ASP A 146 5.91 -23.79 -22.92
C ASP A 146 7.34 -24.29 -22.59
N LYS A 147 7.68 -24.22 -21.29
CA LYS A 147 8.98 -24.63 -20.75
C LYS A 147 8.80 -25.46 -19.48
N PRO A 148 9.68 -26.45 -19.24
CA PRO A 148 9.63 -27.20 -17.99
C PRO A 148 10.00 -26.31 -16.80
N LEU A 149 9.27 -26.47 -15.69
CA LEU A 149 9.46 -25.68 -14.47
C LEU A 149 10.91 -25.70 -13.98
N LYS A 150 11.58 -26.86 -14.00
CA LYS A 150 12.99 -27.00 -13.60
C LYS A 150 13.93 -26.06 -14.35
N LYS A 151 13.68 -25.84 -15.65
CA LYS A 151 14.50 -24.92 -16.47
C LYS A 151 14.23 -23.47 -16.10
N LEU A 152 12.99 -23.12 -15.75
CA LEU A 152 12.64 -21.78 -15.32
C LEU A 152 13.10 -21.46 -13.90
N GLU A 153 13.17 -22.45 -13.01
CA GLU A 153 13.67 -22.28 -11.64
C GLU A 153 15.11 -21.78 -11.63
N GLY A 154 15.99 -22.44 -12.39
CA GLY A 154 17.37 -21.97 -12.47
C GLY A 154 17.51 -20.57 -13.07
N LEU A 155 16.58 -20.10 -13.91
CA LEU A 155 16.59 -18.72 -14.40
C LEU A 155 16.16 -17.71 -13.33
N VAL A 156 15.10 -18.02 -12.58
CA VAL A 156 14.56 -17.12 -11.56
C VAL A 156 15.51 -16.99 -10.37
N TYR A 157 16.17 -18.09 -9.99
CA TYR A 157 17.12 -18.10 -8.88
C TYR A 157 18.56 -17.74 -9.29
N GLY A 158 18.81 -17.49 -10.58
CA GLY A 158 20.09 -16.97 -11.06
C GLY A 158 21.15 -18.03 -11.38
N ASP A 159 20.79 -19.31 -11.44
CA ASP A 159 21.67 -20.39 -11.90
C ASP A 159 21.93 -20.34 -13.41
N PHE A 160 20.98 -19.78 -14.18
CA PHE A 160 21.10 -19.61 -15.63
C PHE A 160 20.77 -18.19 -16.04
N SER A 161 21.45 -17.68 -17.07
CA SER A 161 21.12 -16.43 -17.73
C SER A 161 20.72 -16.69 -19.18
N PHE A 162 19.67 -16.01 -19.64
CA PHE A 162 19.40 -15.93 -21.07
C PHE A 162 20.16 -14.76 -21.66
N ALA A 163 21.11 -15.02 -22.55
CA ALA A 163 21.50 -14.02 -23.52
C ALA A 163 20.29 -13.81 -24.45
N ARG A 164 19.57 -12.69 -24.31
CA ARG A 164 18.65 -12.28 -25.38
C ARG A 164 19.48 -12.18 -26.65
N PRO A 165 19.07 -12.78 -27.78
CA PRO A 165 19.69 -12.42 -29.04
C PRO A 165 19.41 -10.93 -29.26
N SER A 166 20.44 -10.09 -29.11
CA SER A 166 20.44 -8.74 -29.65
C SER A 166 20.07 -8.91 -31.11
N ALA A 167 18.92 -8.37 -31.53
CA ALA A 167 18.31 -8.56 -32.84
C ALA A 167 19.36 -8.75 -33.96
N LYS A 168 19.69 -10.03 -34.25
CA LYS A 168 20.48 -10.62 -35.35
C LYS A 168 21.09 -11.96 -34.87
N LYS A 169 20.31 -13.03 -35.00
CA LYS A 169 20.61 -14.48 -34.82
C LYS A 169 20.87 -15.01 -33.38
N PRO A 170 20.04 -15.94 -32.88
CA PRO A 170 20.41 -16.80 -31.77
C PRO A 170 21.11 -18.06 -32.27
N THR A 171 22.37 -18.25 -31.87
CA THR A 171 23.01 -19.57 -31.82
C THR A 171 22.94 -20.06 -30.38
N PHE A 172 22.41 -21.27 -30.16
CA PHE A 172 22.48 -21.94 -28.86
C PHE A 172 23.93 -22.39 -28.61
N LEU A 173 24.50 -21.99 -27.48
CA LEU A 173 25.57 -22.74 -26.81
C LEU A 173 24.96 -23.44 -25.59
#